data_AF-U6DK93-F1
#
_entry.id   AF-U6DK93-F1
#
_cell.length_a   1.000
_cell.length_b   1.000
_cell.length_c   1.000
_cell.angle_alpha   90.00
_cell.angle_beta   90.00
_cell.angle_gamma   90.00
#
_symmetry.space_group_name_H-M   'P 1'
#
loop_
_entity.id
_entity.type
_entity.pdbx_description
1 polymer ?
#
loop_
_entity_poly.entity_id
_entity_poly.type
_entity_poly.pdbx_seq_one_letter_code
_entity_poly.pdbx_strand_id
1 'polypeptide(L)'
;MVIQKEKKSCGQVVEEWKEFVWNPRTHQFMGRTGTSWAFILLFYLVFYGFLTAMFTLTMWVMLQTVSDHTPKYQDRLATPGLMIRPKTENLDVIVNVSDSESWDQHVQKLNKFLEPYNDSIQAQKNDVCRPGRYYEQPDNGVLNYPKRACQFNRTQLGDCSGIGDPTHYGYSTGQPCIFIKMNRVINFYAGANQSMNVTCVGKRDEDAE
;
A
#
# COMPACT_ATOMS: atom_id res chain seq x y z
N MET A 1 44.13 51.10 24.02
CA MET A 1 42.76 51.48 24.45
C MET A 1 41.89 50.24 24.29
N VAL A 2 41.63 49.52 25.37
CA VAL A 2 40.87 48.26 25.35
C VAL A 2 39.38 48.62 25.32
N ILE A 3 38.68 48.28 24.24
CA ILE A 3 37.23 48.42 24.16
C ILE A 3 36.63 47.35 25.10
N GLN A 4 36.23 47.76 26.30
CA GLN A 4 35.40 46.92 27.17
C GLN A 4 34.06 46.70 26.46
N LYS A 5 33.79 45.48 25.96
CA LYS A 5 32.43 45.06 25.63
C LYS A 5 31.68 44.89 26.94
N GLU A 6 30.82 45.85 27.27
CA GLU A 6 29.87 45.71 28.39
C GLU A 6 29.08 44.41 28.23
N LYS A 7 29.06 43.59 29.28
CA LYS A 7 28.22 42.38 29.34
C LYS A 7 26.78 42.84 29.58
N LYS A 8 25.95 42.80 28.53
CA LYS A 8 24.51 43.12 28.62
C LYS A 8 23.83 42.24 29.66
N SER A 9 23.08 42.85 30.57
CA SER A 9 22.31 42.15 31.61
C SER A 9 21.17 41.34 30.98
N CYS A 10 20.79 40.20 31.58
CA CYS A 10 19.69 39.35 31.09
C CYS A 10 18.39 40.15 30.86
N GLY A 11 18.11 41.13 31.73
CA GLY A 11 16.97 42.04 31.57
C GLY A 11 17.07 42.92 30.31
N GLN A 12 18.26 43.43 29.99
CA GLN A 12 18.48 44.23 28.77
C GLN A 12 18.32 43.38 27.50
N VAL A 13 18.72 42.12 27.52
CA VAL A 13 18.54 41.20 26.39
C VAL A 13 17.05 40.89 26.16
N VAL A 14 16.27 40.72 27.24
CA VAL A 14 14.83 40.48 27.16
C VAL A 14 14.09 41.72 26.67
N GLU A 15 14.50 42.92 27.10
CA GLU A 15 13.93 44.17 26.62
C GLU A 15 14.27 44.42 25.14
N GLU A 16 15.51 44.15 24.71
CA GLU A 16 15.91 44.20 23.31
C GLU A 16 15.13 43.19 22.44
N TRP A 17 14.90 41.98 22.96
CA TRP A 17 14.07 40.97 22.28
C TRP A 17 12.60 41.40 22.17
N LYS A 18 12.05 41.98 23.24
CA LYS A 18 10.67 42.47 23.25
C LYS A 18 10.49 43.63 22.27
N GLU A 19 11.44 44.56 22.23
CA GLU A 19 11.45 45.68 21.29
C GLU A 19 11.70 45.22 19.84
N PHE A 20 12.50 44.17 19.64
CA PHE A 20 12.69 43.54 18.33
C PHE A 20 11.41 42.88 17.80
N VAL A 21 10.67 42.16 18.65
CA VAL A 21 9.41 41.51 18.26
C VAL A 21 8.33 42.55 17.96
N TRP A 22 8.14 43.53 18.85
CA TRP A 22 7.16 44.59 18.67
C TRP A 22 7.68 45.90 19.22
N ASN A 23 7.84 46.89 18.35
CA ASN A 23 8.17 48.25 18.75
C ASN A 23 6.89 49.10 18.81
N PRO A 24 6.35 49.39 20.01
CA PRO A 24 5.11 50.15 20.15
C PRO A 24 5.26 51.63 19.78
N ARG A 25 6.48 52.18 19.70
CA ARG A 25 6.72 53.58 19.34
C ARG A 25 6.68 53.81 17.83
N THR A 26 7.17 52.85 17.05
CA THR A 26 7.23 52.92 15.59
C THR A 26 6.18 52.05 14.89
N HIS A 27 5.39 51.30 15.67
CA HIS A 27 4.42 50.31 15.18
C HIS A 27 5.03 49.32 14.18
N GLN A 28 6.24 48.84 14.48
CA GLN A 28 6.97 47.86 13.67
C GLN A 28 6.94 46.49 14.34
N PHE A 29 6.68 45.45 13.55
CA PHE A 29 6.76 44.05 13.96
C PHE A 29 7.98 43.42 13.31
N MET A 30 8.90 42.84 14.09
CA MET A 30 10.16 42.24 13.58
C MET A 30 10.92 43.16 12.61
N GLY A 31 10.99 44.45 12.93
CA GLY A 31 11.72 45.46 12.13
C GLY A 31 11.04 45.91 10.83
N ARG A 32 9.76 45.57 10.59
CA ARG A 32 9.00 46.08 9.43
C ARG A 32 7.65 46.68 9.86
N THR A 33 7.19 47.68 9.13
CA THR A 33 5.86 48.26 9.34
C THR A 33 4.76 47.28 8.91
N GLY A 34 3.56 47.40 9.49
CA GLY A 34 2.41 46.57 9.13
C GLY A 34 2.09 46.62 7.63
N THR A 35 2.26 47.77 6.98
CA THR A 35 2.11 47.94 5.53
C THR A 35 3.12 47.11 4.73
N SER A 36 4.38 47.08 5.17
CA SER A 36 5.42 46.25 4.52
C SER A 36 5.10 44.76 4.68
N TRP A 37 4.66 44.34 5.87
CA TRP A 37 4.18 42.97 6.11
C TRP A 37 3.01 42.59 5.22
N ALA A 38 2.02 43.47 5.08
CA ALA A 38 0.88 43.24 4.19
C ALA A 38 1.33 43.06 2.73
N PHE A 39 2.26 43.88 2.24
CA PHE A 39 2.78 43.74 0.88
C PHE A 39 3.62 42.46 0.69
N ILE A 40 4.42 42.06 1.69
CA ILE A 40 5.20 40.81 1.63
C ILE A 40 4.26 39.61 1.60
N LEU A 41 3.26 39.59 2.48
CA LEU A 41 2.27 38.52 2.53
C LEU A 41 1.45 38.45 1.24
N LEU A 42 1.00 39.59 0.72
CA LEU A 42 0.30 39.66 -0.56
C LEU A 42 1.17 39.16 -1.71
N PHE A 43 2.44 39.57 -1.76
CA PHE A 43 3.41 39.10 -2.74
C PHE A 43 3.56 37.58 -2.69
N TYR A 44 3.80 37.01 -1.50
CA TYR A 44 3.96 35.55 -1.36
C TYR A 44 2.66 34.79 -1.64
N LEU A 45 1.51 35.34 -1.28
CA LEU A 45 0.21 34.72 -1.58
C LEU A 45 0.01 34.62 -3.10
N VAL A 46 0.24 35.70 -3.84
CA VAL A 46 0.11 35.71 -5.30
C VAL A 46 1.18 34.84 -5.96
N PHE A 47 2.43 34.95 -5.50
CA PHE A 47 3.56 34.18 -6.04
C PHE A 47 3.38 32.68 -5.86
N TYR A 48 3.08 32.21 -4.63
CA TYR A 48 2.81 30.80 -4.38
C TYR A 48 1.51 30.34 -5.02
N GLY A 49 0.50 31.20 -5.12
CA GLY A 49 -0.72 30.91 -5.89
C GLY A 49 -0.41 30.59 -7.34
N PHE A 50 0.42 31.39 -8.01
CA PHE A 50 0.86 31.14 -9.38
C PHE A 50 1.70 29.87 -9.49
N LEU A 51 2.65 29.64 -8.58
CA LEU A 51 3.46 28.42 -8.56
C LEU A 51 2.60 27.16 -8.38
N THR A 52 1.64 27.18 -7.46
CA THR A 52 0.72 26.07 -7.25
C THR A 52 -0.13 25.85 -8.49
N ALA A 53 -0.65 26.90 -9.14
CA ALA A 53 -1.42 26.79 -10.37
C ALA A 53 -0.59 26.20 -11.54
N MET A 54 0.68 26.60 -11.67
CA MET A 54 1.58 26.02 -12.67
C MET A 54 1.82 24.53 -12.39
N PHE A 55 2.09 24.18 -11.13
CA PHE A 55 2.29 22.79 -10.72
C PHE A 55 1.05 21.93 -10.98
N THR A 56 -0.14 22.39 -10.56
CA THR A 56 -1.39 21.65 -10.79
C THR A 56 -1.69 21.48 -12.27
N LEU A 57 -1.43 22.50 -13.10
CA LEU A 57 -1.57 22.39 -14.55
C LEU A 57 -0.63 21.33 -15.13
N THR A 58 0.65 21.34 -14.75
CA THR A 58 1.62 20.34 -15.24
C THR A 58 1.25 18.92 -14.82
N MET A 59 0.78 18.75 -13.57
CA MET A 59 0.30 17.46 -13.06
C MET A 59 -0.97 17.01 -13.81
N TRP A 60 -1.90 17.93 -14.07
CA TRP A 60 -3.12 17.64 -14.83
C TRP A 60 -2.81 17.19 -16.26
N VAL A 61 -1.93 17.89 -16.97
CA VAL A 61 -1.49 17.49 -18.32
C VAL A 61 -0.84 16.11 -18.31
N MET A 62 0.02 15.82 -17.33
CA MET A 62 0.62 14.50 -17.18
C MET A 62 -0.44 13.40 -17.02
N LEU A 63 -1.46 13.63 -16.18
CA LEU A 63 -2.56 12.66 -15.96
C LEU A 63 -3.37 12.39 -17.23
N GLN A 64 -3.53 13.38 -18.13
CA GLN A 64 -4.18 13.15 -19.43
C GLN A 64 -3.40 12.19 -20.35
N THR A 65 -2.10 11.98 -20.09
CA THR A 65 -1.26 11.06 -20.88
C THR A 65 -1.23 9.63 -20.33
N VAL A 66 -1.87 9.38 -19.19
CA VAL A 66 -1.91 8.08 -18.52
C VAL A 66 -3.29 7.47 -18.70
N SER A 67 -3.35 6.18 -19.06
CA SER A 67 -4.62 5.46 -19.14
C SER A 67 -5.06 4.95 -17.77
N ASP A 68 -6.36 4.96 -17.49
CA ASP A 68 -6.93 4.46 -16.23
C ASP A 68 -6.85 2.93 -16.06
N HIS A 69 -6.73 2.20 -17.17
CA HIS A 69 -6.83 0.73 -17.17
C HIS A 69 -5.48 0.03 -17.24
N THR A 70 -4.46 0.65 -17.85
CA THR A 70 -3.16 0.02 -18.07
C THR A 70 -2.01 0.95 -17.67
N PRO A 71 -1.04 0.47 -16.87
CA PRO A 71 0.14 1.27 -16.54
C PRO A 71 1.02 1.46 -17.77
N LYS A 72 1.58 2.66 -17.93
CA LYS A 72 2.44 3.01 -19.07
C LYS A 72 3.76 2.21 -19.11
N TYR A 73 4.32 1.90 -17.95
CA TYR A 73 5.58 1.16 -17.80
C TYR A 73 5.40 0.00 -16.82
N GLN A 74 5.86 -1.20 -17.19
CA GLN A 74 5.77 -2.44 -16.42
C GLN A 74 7.11 -3.21 -16.35
N ASP A 75 8.20 -2.57 -16.77
CA ASP A 75 9.56 -3.11 -16.77
C ASP A 75 10.01 -3.65 -15.41
N ARG A 76 9.57 -3.01 -14.33
CA ARG A 76 9.88 -3.42 -12.94
C ARG A 76 9.02 -4.57 -12.41
N LEU A 77 8.07 -5.09 -13.20
CA LEU A 77 7.10 -6.11 -12.80
C LEU A 77 7.17 -7.37 -13.67
N ALA A 78 8.27 -7.56 -14.42
CA ALA A 78 8.41 -8.67 -15.37
C ALA A 78 8.28 -10.05 -14.70
N THR A 79 8.82 -10.21 -13.50
CA THR A 79 8.72 -11.44 -12.69
C THR A 79 7.76 -11.23 -11.52
N PRO A 80 6.56 -11.83 -11.55
CA PRO A 80 5.61 -11.72 -10.45
C PRO A 80 6.13 -12.42 -9.20
N GLY A 81 6.05 -11.72 -8.06
CA GLY A 81 6.37 -12.29 -6.76
C GLY A 81 5.30 -13.28 -6.26
N LEU A 82 5.71 -14.14 -5.33
CA LEU A 82 4.83 -15.01 -4.56
C LEU A 82 4.71 -14.46 -3.13
N MET A 83 3.53 -14.62 -2.54
CA MET A 83 3.23 -14.25 -1.15
C MET A 83 2.53 -15.42 -0.45
N ILE A 84 2.86 -15.63 0.82
CA ILE A 84 2.17 -16.62 1.65
C ILE A 84 1.03 -15.99 2.45
N ARG A 85 0.05 -16.80 2.84
CA ARG A 85 -0.99 -16.46 3.82
C ARG A 85 -1.06 -17.59 4.87
N PRO A 86 -1.13 -17.25 6.17
CA PRO A 86 -1.31 -15.91 6.76
C PRO A 86 -0.08 -15.00 6.62
N LYS A 87 -0.30 -13.67 6.59
CA LYS A 87 0.81 -12.70 6.50
C LYS A 87 1.40 -12.48 7.90
N THR A 88 2.66 -12.86 8.07
CA THR A 88 3.48 -12.56 9.24
C THR A 88 4.55 -11.52 8.88
N GLU A 89 5.19 -10.91 9.88
CA GLU A 89 6.14 -9.80 9.65
C GLU A 89 7.43 -10.28 8.97
N ASN A 90 7.94 -11.45 9.38
CA ASN A 90 9.19 -12.02 8.89
C ASN A 90 9.01 -13.30 8.05
N LEU A 91 7.78 -13.59 7.59
CA LEU A 91 7.41 -14.87 6.94
C LEU A 91 7.55 -16.11 7.84
N ASP A 92 7.95 -15.94 9.09
CA ASP A 92 7.99 -17.00 10.09
C ASP A 92 6.58 -17.25 10.65
N VAL A 93 6.19 -18.52 10.75
CA VAL A 93 4.95 -18.95 11.39
C VAL A 93 5.33 -19.78 12.60
N ILE A 94 5.48 -19.13 13.75
CA ILE A 94 5.81 -19.77 15.02
C ILE A 94 4.52 -19.83 15.83
N VAL A 95 4.05 -21.05 16.07
CA VAL A 95 2.80 -21.32 16.77
C VAL A 95 3.02 -22.40 17.81
N ASN A 96 2.29 -22.33 18.91
CA ASN A 96 2.27 -23.40 19.91
C ASN A 96 1.00 -24.22 19.69
N VAL A 97 1.15 -25.49 19.35
CA VAL A 97 0.02 -26.39 19.03
C VAL A 97 -0.94 -26.53 20.21
N SER A 98 -0.40 -26.51 21.44
CA SER A 98 -1.19 -26.65 22.67
C SER A 98 -1.95 -25.38 23.06
N ASP A 99 -1.57 -24.23 22.51
CA ASP A 99 -2.15 -22.93 22.86
C ASP A 99 -2.97 -22.38 21.69
N SER A 100 -4.29 -22.43 21.82
CA SER A 100 -5.23 -21.96 20.79
C SER A 100 -5.14 -20.47 20.52
N GLU A 101 -4.75 -19.65 21.50
CA GLU A 101 -4.66 -18.20 21.30
C GLU A 101 -3.50 -17.83 20.36
N SER A 102 -2.45 -18.65 20.33
CA SER A 102 -1.26 -18.40 19.50
C SER A 102 -1.56 -18.43 17.99
N TRP A 103 -2.50 -19.28 17.56
CA TRP A 103 -2.85 -19.45 16.16
C TRP A 103 -4.22 -18.87 15.79
N ASP A 104 -5.07 -18.50 16.76
CA ASP A 104 -6.41 -17.96 16.48
C ASP A 104 -6.34 -16.71 15.57
N GLN A 105 -5.36 -15.82 15.81
CA GLN A 105 -5.14 -14.65 14.95
C GLN A 105 -4.81 -15.03 13.49
N HIS A 106 -4.10 -16.15 13.29
CA HIS A 106 -3.78 -16.66 11.96
C HIS A 106 -5.04 -17.20 11.28
N VAL A 107 -5.84 -17.99 12.00
CA VAL A 107 -7.11 -18.54 11.52
C VAL A 107 -8.10 -17.43 11.14
N GLN A 108 -8.26 -16.40 11.97
CA GLN A 108 -9.12 -15.26 11.65
C GLN A 108 -8.67 -14.54 10.37
N LYS A 109 -7.35 -14.34 10.20
CA LYS A 109 -6.78 -13.76 8.96
C LYS A 109 -7.04 -14.64 7.73
N LEU A 110 -7.00 -15.97 7.88
CA LEU A 110 -7.30 -16.92 6.81
C LEU A 110 -8.79 -16.92 6.45
N ASN A 111 -9.68 -16.96 7.43
CA ASN A 111 -11.13 -16.88 7.23
C ASN A 111 -11.52 -15.58 6.48
N LYS A 112 -11.01 -14.44 6.94
CA LYS A 112 -11.22 -13.14 6.29
C LYS A 112 -10.64 -13.10 4.87
N PHE A 113 -9.54 -13.79 4.63
CA PHE A 113 -8.94 -13.89 3.30
C PHE A 113 -9.78 -14.75 2.33
N LEU A 114 -10.39 -15.83 2.83
CA LEU A 114 -11.18 -16.78 2.04
C LEU A 114 -12.64 -16.37 1.85
N GLU A 115 -13.17 -15.43 2.64
CA GLU A 115 -14.55 -14.95 2.54
C GLU A 115 -14.99 -14.57 1.10
N PRO A 116 -14.20 -13.83 0.30
CA PRO A 116 -14.58 -13.50 -1.08
C PRO A 116 -14.56 -14.70 -2.03
N TYR A 117 -13.91 -15.81 -1.66
CA TYR A 117 -13.79 -17.03 -2.46
C TYR A 117 -14.88 -18.06 -2.17
N ASN A 118 -15.83 -17.74 -1.29
CA ASN A 118 -17.00 -18.60 -1.08
C ASN A 118 -17.74 -18.85 -2.41
N ASP A 119 -18.07 -20.11 -2.67
CA ASP A 119 -18.60 -20.59 -3.95
C ASP A 119 -19.87 -19.83 -4.39
N SER A 120 -20.71 -19.43 -3.44
CA SER A 120 -21.91 -18.62 -3.71
C SER A 120 -21.59 -17.22 -4.24
N ILE A 121 -20.58 -16.55 -3.68
CA ILE A 121 -20.15 -15.21 -4.09
C ILE A 121 -19.44 -15.29 -5.45
N GLN A 122 -18.62 -16.32 -5.63
CA GLN A 122 -17.91 -16.58 -6.88
C GLN A 122 -18.89 -16.85 -8.03
N ALA A 123 -19.92 -17.66 -7.79
CA ALA A 123 -20.97 -17.94 -8.77
C ALA A 123 -21.75 -16.70 -9.22
N GLN A 124 -21.94 -15.72 -8.32
CA GLN A 124 -22.66 -14.48 -8.64
C GLN A 124 -21.82 -13.45 -9.40
N LYS A 125 -20.52 -13.36 -9.11
CA LYS A 125 -19.64 -12.28 -9.61
C LYS A 125 -18.76 -12.66 -10.80
N ASN A 126 -18.42 -13.94 -10.92
CA ASN A 126 -17.38 -14.43 -11.83
C ASN A 126 -17.96 -15.46 -12.80
N ASP A 127 -17.23 -15.76 -13.87
CA ASP A 127 -17.64 -16.74 -14.88
C ASP A 127 -16.85 -18.06 -14.76
N VAL A 128 -17.44 -19.15 -15.25
CA VAL A 128 -16.78 -20.46 -15.33
C VAL A 128 -15.79 -20.44 -16.49
N CYS A 129 -14.49 -20.45 -16.17
CA CYS A 129 -13.43 -20.46 -17.17
C CYS A 129 -12.97 -21.89 -17.52
N ARG A 130 -12.49 -22.06 -18.75
CA ARG A 130 -11.88 -23.32 -19.20
C ARG A 130 -10.43 -23.41 -18.72
N PRO A 131 -10.02 -24.48 -18.01
CA PRO A 131 -8.64 -24.66 -17.58
C PRO A 131 -7.66 -24.76 -18.77
N GLY A 132 -6.43 -24.28 -18.55
CA GLY A 132 -5.32 -24.43 -19.51
C GLY A 132 -5.34 -23.48 -20.72
N ARG A 133 -6.21 -22.45 -20.72
CA ARG A 133 -6.24 -21.40 -21.74
C ARG A 133 -6.29 -20.03 -21.10
N TYR A 134 -5.73 -19.03 -21.78
CA TYR A 134 -5.85 -17.64 -21.34
C TYR A 134 -7.29 -17.18 -21.48
N TYR A 135 -7.76 -16.47 -20.46
CA TYR A 135 -9.08 -15.84 -20.46
C TYR A 135 -8.98 -14.40 -20.95
N GLU A 136 -8.81 -14.28 -22.27
CA GLU A 136 -8.69 -13.00 -22.95
C GLU A 136 -10.07 -12.38 -23.17
N GLN A 137 -10.27 -11.20 -22.57
CA GLN A 137 -11.49 -10.41 -22.77
C GLN A 137 -11.12 -9.17 -23.59
N PRO A 138 -11.54 -9.12 -24.88
CA PRO A 138 -11.23 -7.99 -25.74
C PRO A 138 -11.82 -6.71 -25.15
N ASP A 139 -11.06 -5.62 -25.28
CA ASP A 139 -11.54 -4.31 -24.87
C ASP A 139 -12.44 -3.77 -25.97
N ASN A 140 -13.74 -3.99 -25.82
CA ASN A 140 -14.71 -3.62 -26.86
C ASN A 140 -15.00 -2.10 -26.90
N GLY A 141 -14.27 -1.29 -26.13
CA GLY A 141 -14.48 0.16 -26.03
C GLY A 141 -15.82 0.57 -25.40
N VAL A 142 -16.61 -0.40 -24.92
CA VAL A 142 -17.89 -0.15 -24.25
C VAL A 142 -17.59 0.14 -22.78
N LEU A 143 -17.75 1.41 -22.40
CA LEU A 143 -17.40 1.99 -21.09
C LEU A 143 -18.05 1.31 -19.86
N ASN A 144 -18.93 0.31 -20.04
CA ASN A 144 -19.73 -0.29 -18.95
C ASN A 144 -19.87 -1.82 -19.02
N TYR A 145 -19.04 -2.53 -19.79
CA TYR A 145 -19.02 -4.00 -19.70
C TYR A 145 -17.84 -4.44 -18.81
N PRO A 146 -18.04 -4.61 -17.48
CA PRO A 146 -16.96 -4.99 -16.60
C PRO A 146 -16.43 -6.36 -17.02
N LYS A 147 -15.11 -6.44 -17.22
CA LYS A 147 -14.43 -7.72 -17.45
C LYS A 147 -14.69 -8.62 -16.24
N ARG A 148 -15.22 -9.81 -16.47
CA ARG A 148 -15.53 -10.77 -15.40
C ARG A 148 -14.29 -11.59 -15.07
N ALA A 149 -14.11 -11.99 -13.82
CA ALA A 149 -12.98 -12.84 -13.46
C ALA A 149 -13.35 -14.32 -13.64
N CYS A 150 -12.34 -15.18 -13.70
CA CYS A 150 -12.55 -16.62 -13.59
C CYS A 150 -12.90 -17.00 -12.15
N GLN A 151 -13.90 -17.86 -12.00
CA GLN A 151 -14.28 -18.42 -10.72
C GLN A 151 -13.14 -19.25 -10.11
N PHE A 152 -12.87 -19.04 -8.83
CA PHE A 152 -12.04 -19.91 -8.00
C PHE A 152 -12.86 -20.34 -6.79
N ASN A 153 -13.29 -21.60 -6.79
CA ASN A 153 -14.12 -22.13 -5.72
C ASN A 153 -13.24 -22.53 -4.53
N ARG A 154 -13.68 -22.16 -3.34
CA ARG A 154 -12.99 -22.46 -2.08
C ARG A 154 -12.87 -23.96 -1.85
N THR A 155 -13.82 -24.74 -2.38
CA THR A 155 -13.80 -26.21 -2.38
C THR A 155 -12.59 -26.82 -3.09
N GLN A 156 -11.94 -26.10 -4.02
CA GLN A 156 -10.73 -26.58 -4.70
C GLN A 156 -9.50 -26.66 -3.77
N LEU A 157 -9.55 -25.99 -2.62
CA LEU A 157 -8.49 -26.02 -1.61
C LEU A 157 -8.50 -27.30 -0.75
N GLY A 158 -9.45 -28.21 -0.97
CA GLY A 158 -9.54 -29.48 -0.25
C GLY A 158 -9.71 -29.29 1.25
N ASP A 159 -8.92 -30.01 2.03
CA ASP A 159 -8.96 -30.00 3.51
C ASP A 159 -8.63 -28.61 4.08
N CYS A 160 -7.81 -27.83 3.37
CA CYS A 160 -7.47 -26.46 3.75
C CYS A 160 -8.55 -25.44 3.36
N SER A 161 -9.68 -25.86 2.81
CA SER A 161 -10.77 -24.94 2.47
C SER A 161 -11.36 -24.25 3.70
N GLY A 162 -11.31 -24.86 4.89
CA GLY A 162 -11.94 -24.34 6.11
C GLY A 162 -13.48 -24.36 6.04
N ILE A 163 -14.05 -25.21 5.17
CA ILE A 163 -15.49 -25.52 5.14
C ILE A 163 -15.82 -26.57 6.21
N GLY A 164 -14.97 -27.60 6.33
CA GLY A 164 -15.05 -28.59 7.42
C GLY A 164 -14.48 -28.05 8.72
N ASP A 165 -13.30 -27.42 8.65
CA ASP A 165 -12.52 -26.99 9.83
C ASP A 165 -12.22 -25.48 9.83
N PRO A 166 -13.24 -24.60 9.94
CA PRO A 166 -13.05 -23.15 9.91
C PRO A 166 -12.28 -22.62 11.13
N THR A 167 -12.15 -23.43 12.18
CA THR A 167 -11.63 -23.02 13.49
C THR A 167 -10.15 -23.27 13.65
N HIS A 168 -9.52 -24.18 12.90
CA HIS A 168 -8.11 -24.51 13.15
C HIS A 168 -7.24 -24.70 11.92
N TYR A 169 -7.73 -24.92 10.69
CA TYR A 169 -6.87 -25.02 9.47
C TYR A 169 -5.59 -25.88 9.66
N GLY A 170 -5.71 -27.01 10.36
CA GLY A 170 -4.59 -27.92 10.71
C GLY A 170 -3.58 -27.40 11.76
N TYR A 171 -3.75 -26.20 12.32
CA TYR A 171 -2.90 -25.67 13.39
C TYR A 171 -2.96 -26.50 14.68
N SER A 172 -4.13 -27.08 15.00
CA SER A 172 -4.33 -27.93 16.20
C SER A 172 -3.65 -29.30 16.10
N THR A 173 -3.40 -29.79 14.89
CA THR A 173 -2.75 -31.09 14.64
C THR A 173 -1.25 -30.95 14.33
N GLY A 174 -0.72 -29.73 14.34
CA GLY A 174 0.67 -29.44 13.95
C GLY A 174 0.93 -29.49 12.44
N GLN A 175 -0.11 -29.53 11.62
CA GLN A 175 -0.02 -29.52 10.15
C GLN A 175 -0.75 -28.29 9.57
N PRO A 176 -0.17 -27.08 9.72
CA PRO A 176 -0.85 -25.84 9.36
C PRO A 176 -1.01 -25.66 7.84
N CYS A 177 -2.17 -25.19 7.42
CA CYS A 177 -2.42 -24.81 6.02
C CYS A 177 -1.82 -23.43 5.69
N ILE A 178 -0.91 -23.39 4.72
CA ILE A 178 -0.32 -22.17 4.19
C ILE A 178 -0.74 -21.98 2.73
N PHE A 179 -1.35 -20.82 2.42
CA PHE A 179 -1.75 -20.52 1.04
C PHE A 179 -0.67 -19.73 0.33
N ILE A 180 -0.37 -20.13 -0.91
CA ILE A 180 0.52 -19.39 -1.79
C ILE A 180 -0.33 -18.57 -2.77
N LYS A 181 -0.03 -17.28 -2.84
CA LYS A 181 -0.70 -16.32 -3.71
C LYS A 181 0.32 -15.63 -4.60
N MET A 182 0.06 -15.65 -5.89
CA MET A 182 0.83 -14.92 -6.89
C MET A 182 0.42 -13.45 -6.97
N ASN A 183 1.38 -12.56 -7.18
CA ASN A 183 1.12 -11.15 -7.42
C ASN A 183 0.47 -10.96 -8.80
N ARG A 184 -0.61 -10.20 -8.84
CA ARG A 184 -1.35 -9.90 -10.07
C ARG A 184 -0.57 -8.87 -10.89
N VAL A 185 -0.32 -9.18 -12.16
CA VAL A 185 0.31 -8.27 -13.13
C VAL A 185 -0.61 -8.16 -14.34
N ILE A 186 -0.89 -6.93 -14.78
CA ILE A 186 -1.76 -6.65 -15.93
C ILE A 186 -1.05 -7.14 -17.21
N ASN A 187 -1.79 -7.83 -18.09
CA ASN A 187 -1.28 -8.41 -19.34
C ASN A 187 -0.11 -9.40 -19.17
N PHE A 188 -0.09 -10.11 -18.03
CA PHE A 188 0.91 -11.15 -17.78
C PHE A 188 0.46 -12.52 -18.30
N TYR A 189 1.23 -13.08 -19.22
CA TYR A 189 1.01 -14.41 -19.79
C TYR A 189 1.99 -15.40 -19.18
N ALA A 190 1.51 -16.22 -18.25
CA ALA A 190 2.30 -17.26 -17.64
C ALA A 190 2.61 -18.39 -18.64
N GLY A 191 3.90 -18.63 -18.91
CA GLY A 191 4.40 -19.96 -19.32
C GLY A 191 3.86 -20.57 -20.62
N ALA A 192 3.57 -19.79 -21.66
CA ALA A 192 3.31 -20.28 -23.02
C ALA A 192 2.39 -21.53 -23.12
N ASN A 193 1.21 -21.49 -22.49
CA ASN A 193 0.21 -22.57 -22.42
C ASN A 193 0.53 -23.76 -21.48
N GLN A 194 1.51 -23.65 -20.59
CA GLN A 194 1.73 -24.63 -19.52
C GLN A 194 1.13 -24.15 -18.18
N SER A 195 0.67 -25.10 -17.37
CA SER A 195 0.25 -24.81 -16.00
C SER A 195 1.46 -24.45 -15.14
N MET A 196 1.34 -23.41 -14.34
CA MET A 196 2.37 -23.07 -13.36
C MET A 196 2.29 -24.04 -12.20
N ASN A 197 3.41 -24.71 -11.91
CA ASN A 197 3.53 -25.58 -10.75
C ASN A 197 4.32 -24.87 -9.65
N VAL A 198 3.89 -25.03 -8.41
CA VAL A 198 4.58 -24.51 -7.23
C VAL A 198 5.02 -25.69 -6.39
N THR A 199 6.32 -25.74 -6.09
CA THR A 199 6.92 -26.81 -5.28
C THR A 199 7.52 -26.19 -4.01
N CYS A 200 7.08 -26.68 -2.86
CA CYS A 200 7.62 -26.31 -1.56
C CYS A 200 8.68 -27.33 -1.15
N VAL A 201 9.90 -26.87 -0.83
CA VAL A 201 11.02 -27.72 -0.42
C VAL A 201 11.77 -27.07 0.74
N GLY A 202 12.45 -27.88 1.55
CA GLY A 202 13.37 -27.41 2.59
C GLY A 202 14.46 -26.52 2.00
N LYS A 203 14.91 -25.52 2.77
CA LYS A 203 15.92 -24.56 2.31
C LYS A 203 17.30 -25.22 2.18
N ARG A 204 17.61 -26.15 3.08
CA ARG A 204 18.79 -27.00 3.06
C ARG A 204 18.35 -28.44 2.97
N ASP A 205 19.24 -29.32 2.51
CA ASP A 205 18.95 -30.75 2.40
C ASP A 205 18.58 -31.36 3.77
N GLU A 206 19.18 -30.86 4.85
CA GLU A 206 18.87 -31.25 6.24
C GLU A 206 17.46 -30.85 6.69
N ASP A 207 16.86 -29.81 6.08
CA ASP A 207 15.51 -29.33 6.39
C ASP A 207 14.46 -30.03 5.49
N ALA A 208 14.88 -30.93 4.59
CA ALA A 208 14.01 -31.66 3.66
C ALA A 208 13.66 -33.09 4.12
N GLU A 209 14.36 -33.60 5.14
CA GLU A 209 14.09 -34.87 5.85
C GLU A 209 13.07 -34.69 6.98
#